data_AF-D3HK87-F1
#
_entry.id   AF-D3HK87-F1
#
_cell.length_a   1.000
_cell.length_b   1.000
_cell.length_c   1.000
_cell.angle_alpha   90.00
_cell.angle_beta   90.00
_cell.angle_gamma   90.00
#
_symmetry.space_group_name_H-M   'P 1'
#
loop_
_entity.id
_entity.type
_entity.pdbx_description
1 polymer ?
#
loop_
_entity_poly.entity_id
_entity_poly.type
_entity_poly.pdbx_seq_one_letter_code
_entity_poly.pdbx_strand_id
1 'polypeptide(L)'
;MNAELQVKIALQKNKVEQFINQMRQIISKTSDAAEKENRLEIFDTLLLLATYADSEELENELKRSLPQYETDSTIKYMCRQLREINGFCKCTLSDEHEVYQDLFSSMTQPSARIKSSARELLGETISKMILETTNAADTYQISPAR
;
A
#
# COMPACT_ATOMS: atom_id res chain seq x y z
N MET A 1 18.23 12.50 -13.41
CA MET A 1 17.75 11.63 -12.31
C MET A 1 18.58 10.35 -12.32
N ASN A 2 19.04 9.87 -11.17
CA ASN A 2 19.94 8.70 -11.10
C ASN A 2 19.21 7.44 -11.61
N ALA A 3 19.77 6.74 -12.61
CA ALA A 3 19.18 5.53 -13.18
C ALA A 3 19.04 4.41 -12.14
N GLU A 4 19.99 4.30 -11.22
CA GLU A 4 19.97 3.31 -10.14
C GLU A 4 18.81 3.59 -9.17
N LEU A 5 18.58 4.86 -8.83
CA LEU A 5 17.44 5.27 -8.01
C LEU A 5 16.11 4.85 -8.64
N GLN A 6 15.97 5.03 -9.95
CA GLN A 6 14.76 4.61 -10.68
C GLN A 6 14.54 3.09 -10.64
N VAL A 7 15.62 2.31 -10.77
CA VAL A 7 15.54 0.85 -10.64
C VAL A 7 15.07 0.46 -9.25
N LYS A 8 15.61 1.07 -8.19
CA LYS A 8 15.21 0.78 -6.81
C LYS A 8 13.75 1.16 -6.53
N ILE A 9 13.30 2.30 -7.03
CA ILE A 9 11.88 2.70 -6.94
C ILE A 9 10.98 1.70 -7.67
N ALA A 10 11.36 1.28 -8.88
CA ALA A 10 10.60 0.29 -9.65
C ALA A 10 10.54 -1.07 -8.94
N LEU A 11 11.65 -1.51 -8.32
CA LEU A 11 11.67 -2.74 -7.52
C LEU A 11 10.71 -2.65 -6.34
N GLN A 12 10.68 -1.52 -5.62
CA GLN A 12 9.77 -1.35 -4.50
C GLN A 12 8.30 -1.27 -4.96
N LYS A 13 8.03 -0.56 -6.06
CA LYS A 13 6.69 -0.55 -6.70
C LYS A 13 6.23 -1.99 -6.99
N ASN A 14 7.10 -2.81 -7.61
CA ASN A 14 6.77 -4.19 -7.96
C ASN A 14 6.48 -5.05 -6.71
N LYS A 15 7.20 -4.83 -5.60
CA LYS A 15 6.91 -5.54 -4.34
C LYS A 15 5.52 -5.20 -3.80
N VAL A 16 5.14 -3.92 -3.82
CA VAL A 16 3.79 -3.49 -3.39
C VAL A 16 2.72 -4.09 -4.32
N GLU A 17 2.96 -4.06 -5.63
CA GLU A 17 2.05 -4.65 -6.62
C GLU A 17 1.88 -6.17 -6.42
N GLN A 18 2.97 -6.88 -6.14
CA GLN A 18 2.93 -8.31 -5.80
C GLN A 18 2.12 -8.58 -4.53
N PHE A 19 2.29 -7.77 -3.49
CA PHE A 19 1.49 -7.85 -2.27
C PHE A 19 -0.01 -7.69 -2.58
N ILE A 20 -0.39 -6.65 -3.34
CA ILE A 20 -1.79 -6.39 -3.72
C ILE A 20 -2.37 -7.60 -4.47
N ASN A 21 -1.64 -8.12 -5.46
CA ASN A 21 -2.07 -9.27 -6.24
C ASN A 21 -2.19 -10.55 -5.39
N GLN A 22 -1.25 -10.78 -4.46
CA GLN A 22 -1.32 -11.91 -3.53
C GLN A 22 -2.55 -11.84 -2.63
N MET A 23 -2.85 -10.66 -2.07
CA MET A 23 -4.02 -10.49 -1.21
C MET A 23 -5.32 -10.67 -1.99
N ARG A 24 -5.44 -10.10 -3.19
CA ARG A 24 -6.60 -10.32 -4.06
C ARG A 24 -6.79 -11.80 -4.42
N GLN A 25 -5.70 -12.53 -4.69
CA GLN A 25 -5.76 -13.97 -4.93
C GLN A 25 -6.20 -14.77 -3.71
N ILE A 26 -5.75 -14.40 -2.50
CA ILE A 26 -6.18 -15.04 -1.25
C ILE A 26 -7.68 -14.80 -1.04
N ILE A 27 -8.14 -13.56 -1.16
CA ILE A 27 -9.56 -13.20 -1.00
C ILE A 27 -10.42 -13.89 -2.06
N SER A 28 -9.92 -14.02 -3.30
CA SER A 28 -10.64 -14.68 -4.40
C SER A 28 -10.92 -16.16 -4.16
N LYS A 29 -10.25 -16.79 -3.19
CA LYS A 29 -10.51 -18.18 -2.78
C LYS A 29 -11.70 -18.32 -1.82
N THR A 30 -12.29 -17.20 -1.35
CA THR A 30 -13.53 -17.24 -0.57
C THR A 30 -14.64 -17.84 -1.43
N SER A 31 -15.24 -18.93 -0.94
CA SER A 31 -16.27 -19.69 -1.68
C SER A 31 -17.56 -18.91 -1.87
N ASP A 32 -17.94 -18.11 -0.87
CA ASP A 32 -19.14 -17.28 -0.94
C ASP A 32 -18.89 -16.04 -1.81
N ALA A 33 -19.71 -15.85 -2.84
CA ALA A 33 -19.50 -14.82 -3.83
C ALA A 33 -19.71 -13.41 -3.25
N ALA A 34 -20.70 -13.23 -2.38
CA ALA A 34 -21.02 -11.93 -1.77
C ALA A 34 -19.97 -11.54 -0.73
N GLU A 35 -19.52 -12.50 0.08
CA GLU A 35 -18.44 -12.30 1.04
C GLU A 35 -17.12 -12.00 0.32
N LYS A 36 -16.82 -12.69 -0.78
CA LYS A 36 -15.65 -12.43 -1.61
C LYS A 36 -15.66 -10.99 -2.14
N GLU A 37 -16.77 -10.56 -2.71
CA GLU A 37 -16.96 -9.20 -3.25
C GLU A 37 -16.75 -8.15 -2.15
N ASN A 38 -17.44 -8.30 -1.02
CA ASN A 38 -17.30 -7.41 0.13
C ASN A 38 -15.85 -7.35 0.67
N ARG A 39 -15.15 -8.48 0.76
CA ARG A 39 -13.75 -8.51 1.23
C ARG A 39 -12.80 -7.82 0.25
N LEU A 40 -13.04 -7.93 -1.05
CA LEU A 40 -12.23 -7.22 -2.05
C LEU A 40 -12.49 -5.71 -2.00
N GLU A 41 -13.74 -5.28 -1.85
CA GLU A 41 -14.10 -3.88 -1.69
C GLU A 41 -13.47 -3.25 -0.44
N ILE A 42 -13.54 -3.95 0.70
CA ILE A 42 -12.86 -3.54 1.94
C ILE A 42 -11.35 -3.42 1.69
N PHE A 43 -10.73 -4.40 1.03
CA PHE A 43 -9.30 -4.37 0.76
C PHE A 43 -8.89 -3.19 -0.14
N ASP A 44 -9.63 -2.94 -1.23
CA ASP A 44 -9.37 -1.82 -2.13
C ASP A 44 -9.59 -0.46 -1.43
N THR A 45 -10.60 -0.36 -0.56
CA THR A 45 -10.83 0.83 0.28
C THR A 45 -9.67 1.08 1.24
N LEU A 46 -9.18 0.04 1.91
CA LEU A 46 -8.02 0.14 2.81
C LEU A 46 -6.73 0.48 2.05
N LEU A 47 -6.55 -0.04 0.83
CA LEU A 47 -5.44 0.35 -0.05
C LEU A 47 -5.50 1.83 -0.41
N LEU A 48 -6.67 2.32 -0.81
CA LEU A 48 -6.87 3.73 -1.11
C LEU A 48 -6.57 4.60 0.11
N LEU A 49 -7.13 4.28 1.28
CA LEU A 49 -6.87 4.98 2.53
C LEU A 49 -5.38 5.00 2.86
N ALA A 50 -4.67 3.90 2.67
CA ALA A 50 -3.22 3.86 2.88
C ALA A 50 -2.47 4.89 2.03
N THR A 51 -2.99 5.34 0.88
CA THR A 51 -2.31 6.36 0.05
C THR A 51 -2.44 7.80 0.57
N TYR A 52 -3.51 8.15 1.29
CA TYR A 52 -3.81 9.54 1.63
C TYR A 52 -4.13 9.81 3.10
N ALA A 53 -4.70 8.83 3.82
CA ALA A 53 -5.10 9.00 5.21
C ALA A 53 -3.88 9.22 6.11
N ASP A 54 -4.09 9.91 7.22
CA ASP A 54 -3.07 9.97 8.26
C ASP A 54 -2.99 8.62 9.00
N SER A 55 -1.84 8.33 9.61
CA SER A 55 -1.59 7.01 10.20
C SER A 55 -2.61 6.62 11.28
N GLU A 56 -3.16 7.57 12.03
CA GLU A 56 -4.18 7.32 13.05
C GLU A 56 -5.52 6.94 12.42
N GLU A 57 -5.93 7.65 11.37
CA GLU A 57 -7.16 7.37 10.62
C GLU A 57 -7.10 5.98 9.98
N LEU A 58 -5.97 5.64 9.34
CA LEU A 58 -5.75 4.31 8.79
C LEU A 58 -5.81 3.23 9.89
N GLU A 59 -5.17 3.44 11.04
CA GLU A 59 -5.18 2.46 12.13
C GLU A 59 -6.59 2.20 12.67
N ASN A 60 -7.39 3.26 12.80
CA ASN A 60 -8.78 3.15 13.24
C ASN A 60 -9.61 2.36 12.22
N GLU A 61 -9.42 2.61 10.94
CA GLU A 61 -10.13 1.87 9.90
C GLU A 61 -9.71 0.40 9.84
N LEU A 62 -8.41 0.11 9.98
CA LEU A 62 -7.90 -1.27 10.05
C LEU A 62 -8.55 -2.04 11.20
N LYS A 63 -8.62 -1.44 12.39
CA LYS A 63 -9.27 -2.07 13.55
C LYS A 63 -10.77 -2.30 13.36
N ARG A 64 -11.46 -1.33 12.74
CA ARG A 64 -12.90 -1.39 12.47
C ARG A 64 -13.24 -2.47 11.45
N SER A 65 -12.52 -2.47 10.34
CA SER A 65 -12.80 -3.30 9.17
C SER A 65 -12.21 -4.71 9.30
N LEU A 66 -11.18 -4.89 10.14
CA LEU A 66 -10.47 -6.17 10.33
C LEU A 66 -10.26 -6.48 11.83
N PRO A 67 -11.34 -6.73 12.60
CA PRO A 67 -11.25 -6.91 14.06
C PRO A 67 -10.44 -8.15 14.48
N GLN A 68 -10.18 -9.09 13.56
CA GLN A 68 -9.39 -10.30 13.81
C GLN A 68 -7.88 -10.12 13.60
N TYR A 69 -7.38 -8.88 13.45
CA TYR A 69 -5.97 -8.61 13.12
C TYR A 69 -4.94 -9.14 14.15
N GLU A 70 -5.36 -9.40 15.39
CA GLU A 70 -4.46 -9.93 16.44
C GLU A 70 -4.30 -11.44 16.38
N THR A 71 -5.30 -12.15 15.84
CA THR A 71 -5.37 -13.62 15.87
C THR A 71 -5.12 -14.26 14.50
N ASP A 72 -5.45 -13.57 13.40
CA ASP A 72 -5.22 -14.07 12.05
C ASP A 72 -3.90 -13.55 11.48
N SER A 73 -2.98 -14.48 11.18
CA SER A 73 -1.66 -14.15 10.64
C SER A 73 -1.68 -13.48 9.26
N THR A 74 -2.67 -13.78 8.42
CA THR A 74 -2.85 -13.19 7.09
C THR A 74 -3.35 -11.76 7.23
N ILE A 75 -4.35 -11.53 8.09
CA ILE A 75 -4.86 -10.19 8.38
C ILE A 75 -3.76 -9.34 9.02
N LYS A 76 -3.02 -9.89 9.98
CA LYS A 76 -1.87 -9.21 10.60
C LYS A 76 -0.82 -8.80 9.58
N TYR A 77 -0.49 -9.70 8.65
CA TYR A 77 0.44 -9.42 7.55
C TYR A 77 -0.09 -8.30 6.64
N MET A 78 -1.35 -8.38 6.23
CA MET A 78 -2.00 -7.36 5.41
C MET A 78 -1.98 -5.98 6.09
N CYS A 79 -2.38 -5.88 7.36
CA CYS A 79 -2.34 -4.63 8.11
C CYS A 79 -0.92 -4.07 8.23
N ARG A 80 0.10 -4.92 8.40
CA ARG A 80 1.51 -4.47 8.42
C ARG A 80 1.90 -3.86 7.07
N GLN A 81 1.57 -4.51 5.96
CA GLN A 81 1.90 -4.01 4.62
C GLN A 81 1.16 -2.71 4.30
N LEU A 82 -0.12 -2.58 4.69
CA LEU A 82 -0.89 -1.35 4.52
C LEU A 82 -0.29 -0.16 5.30
N ARG A 83 0.18 -0.38 6.53
CA ARG A 83 0.90 0.64 7.30
C ARG A 83 2.21 1.05 6.64
N GLU A 84 2.94 0.10 6.09
CA GLU A 84 4.20 0.37 5.39
C GLU A 84 3.96 1.19 4.12
N ILE A 85 2.94 0.83 3.33
CA ILE A 85 2.47 1.60 2.16
C ILE A 85 2.13 3.03 2.58
N ASN A 86 1.36 3.20 3.65
CA ASN A 86 1.04 4.53 4.17
C ASN A 86 2.27 5.33 4.56
N GLY A 87 3.23 4.66 5.20
CA GLY A 87 4.52 5.24 5.52
C GLY A 87 5.29 5.76 4.30
N PHE A 88 5.25 5.04 3.17
CA PHE A 88 5.83 5.50 1.90
C PHE A 88 5.04 6.67 1.31
N CYS A 89 3.73 6.52 1.15
CA CYS A 89 2.87 7.51 0.49
C CYS A 89 2.82 8.85 1.24
N LYS A 90 2.88 8.82 2.57
CA LYS A 90 2.88 10.00 3.44
C LYS A 90 4.28 10.48 3.82
N CYS A 91 5.33 9.81 3.35
CA CYS A 91 6.73 10.12 3.66
C CYS A 91 7.03 10.16 5.18
N THR A 92 6.35 9.35 5.99
CA THR A 92 6.45 9.37 7.47
C THR A 92 7.42 8.33 8.03
N LEU A 93 7.92 7.39 7.21
CA LEU A 93 8.92 6.42 7.66
C LEU A 93 10.28 7.07 7.95
N SER A 94 10.99 6.49 8.90
CA SER A 94 12.32 6.94 9.30
C SER A 94 13.38 6.68 8.24
N ASP A 95 14.47 7.45 8.25
CA ASP A 95 15.62 7.23 7.35
C ASP A 95 16.23 5.84 7.55
N GLU A 96 16.12 5.25 8.74
CA GLU A 96 16.60 3.91 9.11
C GLU A 96 15.73 2.79 8.53
N HIS A 97 14.59 3.11 7.92
CA HIS A 97 13.76 2.12 7.25
C HIS A 97 14.57 1.45 6.12
N GLU A 98 14.54 0.12 6.04
CA GLU A 98 15.41 -0.65 5.15
C GLU A 98 15.29 -0.22 3.68
N VAL A 99 14.08 0.08 3.22
CA VAL A 99 13.81 0.57 1.86
C VAL A 99 14.45 1.93 1.62
N TYR A 100 14.43 2.84 2.59
CA TYR A 100 15.04 4.16 2.46
C TYR A 100 16.56 4.08 2.53
N GLN A 101 17.12 3.25 3.42
CA GLN A 101 18.56 2.97 3.44
C GLN A 101 19.05 2.44 2.09
N ASP A 102 18.35 1.45 1.52
CA ASP A 102 18.68 0.94 0.20
C ASP A 102 18.53 2.02 -0.88
N LEU A 103 17.45 2.80 -0.85
CA LEU A 103 17.22 3.90 -1.79
C LEU A 103 18.37 4.92 -1.77
N PHE A 104 18.78 5.35 -0.57
CA PHE A 104 19.80 6.37 -0.35
C PHE A 104 21.22 5.87 -0.62
N SER A 105 21.47 4.56 -0.51
CA SER A 105 22.79 3.99 -0.81
C SER A 105 23.23 4.21 -2.26
N SER A 106 22.28 4.41 -3.18
CA SER A 106 22.54 4.75 -4.59
C SER A 106 23.01 6.20 -4.80
N MET A 107 23.04 7.02 -3.74
CA MET A 107 23.34 8.45 -3.81
C MET A 107 24.67 8.77 -3.14
N THR A 108 25.49 9.59 -3.78
CA THR A 108 26.71 10.12 -3.16
C THR A 108 26.36 11.22 -2.16
N GLN A 109 26.53 10.96 -0.86
CA GLN A 109 26.32 11.91 0.23
C GLN A 109 24.98 12.69 0.11
N PRO A 110 23.83 12.00 0.15
CA PRO A 110 22.55 12.64 -0.10
C PRO A 110 22.22 13.64 1.00
N SER A 111 21.99 14.90 0.60
CA SER A 111 21.47 15.93 1.49
C SER A 111 20.03 15.61 1.91
N ALA A 112 19.56 16.22 3.01
CA ALA A 112 18.19 16.05 3.49
C ALA A 112 17.14 16.35 2.39
N ARG A 113 17.42 17.35 1.52
CA ARG A 113 16.57 17.68 0.39
C ARG A 113 16.50 16.56 -0.65
N ILE A 114 17.64 15.97 -1.00
CA ILE A 114 17.70 14.86 -1.97
C ILE A 114 16.95 13.64 -1.41
N LYS A 115 17.12 13.34 -0.12
CA LYS A 115 16.38 12.27 0.55
C LYS A 115 14.86 12.52 0.52
N SER A 116 14.42 13.74 0.79
CA SER A 116 13.00 14.13 0.71
C SER A 116 12.45 13.88 -0.69
N SER A 117 13.11 14.40 -1.72
CA SER A 117 12.65 14.23 -3.11
C SER A 117 12.62 12.75 -3.55
N ALA A 118 13.53 11.92 -3.04
CA ALA A 118 13.51 10.48 -3.32
C ALA A 118 12.34 9.76 -2.62
N ARG A 119 12.00 10.16 -1.38
CA ARG A 119 10.81 9.66 -0.68
C ARG A 119 9.53 10.06 -1.40
N GLU A 120 9.42 11.34 -1.75
CA GLU A 120 8.27 11.89 -2.48
C GLU A 120 8.07 11.12 -3.79
N LEU A 121 9.13 10.93 -4.56
CA LEU A 121 9.05 10.18 -5.82
C LEU A 121 8.62 8.71 -5.62
N LEU A 122 9.12 8.04 -4.58
CA LEU A 122 8.70 6.68 -4.24
C LEU A 122 7.22 6.66 -3.82
N GLY A 123 6.82 7.56 -2.92
CA GLY A 123 5.44 7.69 -2.45
C GLY A 123 4.48 7.98 -3.59
N GLU A 124 4.78 8.95 -4.45
CA GLU A 124 3.99 9.27 -5.66
C GLU A 124 3.88 8.07 -6.60
N THR A 125 4.99 7.35 -6.82
CA THR A 125 4.99 6.16 -7.69
C THR A 125 4.08 5.07 -7.15
N ILE A 126 4.12 4.81 -5.85
CA ILE A 126 3.28 3.80 -5.20
C ILE A 126 1.81 4.26 -5.19
N SER A 127 1.54 5.50 -4.77
CA SER A 127 0.18 6.07 -4.75
C SER A 127 -0.47 6.02 -6.12
N LYS A 128 0.25 6.42 -7.18
CA LYS A 128 -0.25 6.37 -8.55
C LYS A 128 -0.59 4.94 -8.98
N MET A 129 0.29 3.98 -8.70
CA MET A 129 0.04 2.57 -9.01
C MET A 129 -1.20 2.04 -8.29
N ILE A 130 -1.39 2.39 -7.01
CA ILE A 130 -2.57 1.97 -6.24
C ILE A 130 -3.84 2.59 -6.83
N LEU A 131 -3.84 3.89 -7.12
CA LEU A 131 -4.96 4.59 -7.75
C LEU A 131 -5.32 3.98 -9.11
N GLU A 132 -4.33 3.67 -9.94
CA GLU A 132 -4.55 2.99 -11.23
C GLU A 132 -5.14 1.60 -11.03
N THR A 133 -4.65 0.83 -10.07
CA THR A 133 -5.04 -0.57 -9.81
C THR A 133 -6.40 -0.69 -9.10
N THR A 134 -6.83 0.35 -8.40
CA THR A 134 -8.13 0.43 -7.73
C THR A 134 -9.20 1.07 -8.63
N ASN A 135 -8.84 2.09 -9.44
CA ASN A 135 -9.75 2.63 -10.46
C ASN A 135 -9.97 1.67 -11.64
N ALA A 136 -8.95 0.94 -12.08
CA ALA A 136 -9.12 -0.10 -13.09
C ALA A 136 -9.98 -1.28 -12.59
N ALA A 137 -10.20 -1.37 -11.28
CA ALA A 137 -11.10 -2.31 -10.65
C ALA A 137 -12.53 -1.75 -10.53
N ASP A 138 -12.98 -0.93 -11.49
CA ASP A 138 -14.32 -0.33 -11.77
C ASP A 138 -15.55 -1.28 -11.64
N THR A 139 -15.57 -2.18 -10.66
CA THR A 139 -16.29 -3.46 -10.69
C THR A 139 -17.30 -3.65 -9.56
N TYR A 140 -17.40 -2.73 -8.59
CA TYR A 140 -18.49 -2.78 -7.62
C TYR A 140 -19.54 -1.74 -8.01
N GLN A 141 -20.31 -2.05 -9.06
CA GLN A 141 -21.57 -1.37 -9.29
C GLN A 141 -22.49 -1.70 -8.11
N ILE A 142 -22.51 -0.81 -7.12
CA ILE A 142 -23.55 -0.80 -6.09
C ILE A 142 -24.88 -0.67 -6.83
N SER A 143 -25.55 -1.80 -7.03
CA SER A 143 -26.95 -1.80 -7.43
C SER A 143 -27.73 -1.24 -6.25
N PRO A 144 -28.44 -0.11 -6.37
CA PRO A 144 -29.29 0.36 -5.28
C PRO A 144 -30.37 -0.70 -5.04
N ALA A 145 -30.45 -1.19 -3.81
CA ALA A 145 -31.55 -2.04 -3.38
C ALA A 145 -32.87 -1.32 -3.69
N ARG A 146 -33.74 -1.98 -4.46
CA ARG A 146 -35.14 -1.57 -4.66
C ARG A 146 -36.02 -2.17 -3.58
#